data_AF-A0A7R6WKH9-F1
#
_entry.id   AF-A0A7R6WKH9-F1
#
_cell.length_a   1.000
_cell.length_b   1.000
_cell.length_c   1.000
_cell.angle_alpha   90.00
_cell.angle_beta   90.00
_cell.angle_gamma   90.00
#
_symmetry.space_group_name_H-M   'P 1'
#
loop_
_entity.id
_entity.type
_entity.pdbx_description
1 polymer ?
#
loop_
_entity_poly.entity_id
_entity_poly.type
_entity_poly.pdbx_seq_one_letter_code
_entity_poly.pdbx_strand_id
1 'polypeptide(L)' 'MTDSVTGLLNACNAEKSKGADFPTIWKAILKVHPCVTGSPIQDRSDDGPVLLIPLITGQFLAFLDSEFYLL' A
#
# COMPACT_ATOMS: atom_id res chain seq x y z
N MET A 1 -14.49 8.61 7.21
CA MET A 1 -13.39 7.67 7.55
C MET A 1 -12.73 7.06 6.31
N THR A 2 -13.32 7.17 5.12
CA THR A 2 -12.74 6.75 3.82
C THR A 2 -11.59 7.64 3.35
N ASP A 3 -11.59 8.91 3.77
CA ASP A 3 -10.60 9.92 3.37
C ASP A 3 -9.15 9.55 3.75
N SER A 4 -8.97 8.94 4.93
CA SER A 4 -7.63 8.57 5.44
C SER A 4 -6.95 7.46 4.63
N VAL A 5 -7.73 6.55 4.06
CA VAL A 5 -7.20 5.44 3.25
C VAL A 5 -6.88 5.91 1.84
N THR A 6 -7.75 6.72 1.23
CA THR A 6 -7.48 7.34 -0.07
C THR A 6 -6.30 8.30 0.00
N GLY A 7 -6.16 9.05 1.10
CA GLY A 7 -5.00 9.91 1.36
C GLY A 7 -3.69 9.11 1.47
N LEU A 8 -3.70 7.97 2.16
CA LEU A 8 -2.57 7.04 2.21
C LEU A 8 -2.22 6.50 0.82
N LEU A 9 -3.21 6.04 0.06
CA LEU A 9 -3.04 5.53 -1.29
C LEU A 9 -2.37 6.58 -2.20
N ASN A 10 -2.89 7.81 -2.17
CA ASN A 10 -2.32 8.93 -2.92
C ASN A 10 -0.89 9.26 -2.47
N ALA A 11 -0.60 9.24 -1.16
CA ALA A 11 0.74 9.46 -0.66
C ALA A 11 1.73 8.36 -1.11
N CYS A 12 1.29 7.10 -1.11
CA CYS A 12 2.09 5.98 -1.59
C CYS A 12 2.37 6.11 -3.09
N ASN A 13 1.34 6.38 -3.90
CA ASN A 13 1.51 6.60 -5.34
C ASN A 13 2.37 7.84 -5.64
N ALA A 14 2.26 8.92 -4.85
CA ALA A 14 3.09 10.11 -5.04
C ALA A 14 4.57 9.84 -4.77
N GLU A 15 4.92 9.11 -3.71
CA GLU A 15 6.30 8.69 -3.46
C GLU A 15 6.79 7.72 -4.55
N LYS A 16 5.92 6.83 -5.01
CA LYS A 16 6.24 5.89 -6.08
C LYS A 16 6.51 6.60 -7.41
N SER A 17 5.73 7.62 -7.76
CA SER A 17 5.97 8.48 -8.92
C SER A 17 7.29 9.25 -8.83
N LYS A 18 7.83 9.49 -7.62
CA LYS A 18 9.18 10.03 -7.43
C LYS A 18 10.29 9.00 -7.63
N GLY A 19 9.93 7.74 -7.91
CA GLY A 19 10.86 6.62 -8.03
C GLY A 19 11.17 5.91 -6.72
N ALA A 20 10.40 6.15 -5.65
CA ALA A 20 10.61 5.42 -4.40
C ALA A 20 10.17 3.96 -4.54
N ASP A 21 11.00 3.04 -4.03
CA ASP A 21 10.65 1.63 -3.97
C ASP A 21 9.64 1.33 -2.87
N PHE A 22 8.91 0.21 -3.01
CA PHE A 22 7.99 -0.29 -1.99
C PHE A 22 8.57 -0.29 -0.57
N PRO A 23 9.76 -0.85 -0.27
CA PRO A 23 10.31 -0.85 1.08
C PRO A 23 10.57 0.56 1.64
N THR A 24 10.85 1.54 0.79
CA THR A 24 11.01 2.95 1.19
C THR A 24 9.67 3.54 1.59
N ILE A 25 8.66 3.37 0.74
CA ILE A 25 7.28 3.82 0.98
C ILE A 25 6.70 3.13 2.23
N TRP A 26 6.99 1.84 2.39
CA TRP A 26 6.59 1.05 3.54
C TRP A 26 7.13 1.65 4.84
N LYS A 27 8.43 1.93 4.90
CA LYS A 27 9.07 2.47 6.10
C LYS A 27 8.68 3.92 6.37
N ALA A 28 8.49 4.73 5.33
CA ALA A 28 8.22 6.16 5.44
C ALA A 28 6.74 6.47 5.74
N ILE A 29 5.81 5.73 5.11
CA ILE A 29 4.37 6.01 5.16
C ILE A 29 3.63 4.86 5.84
N LEU A 30 3.63 3.65 5.25
CA LEU A 30 2.72 2.58 5.67
C LEU A 30 2.94 2.12 7.12
N LYS A 31 4.20 1.92 7.51
CA LYS A 31 4.58 1.43 8.85
C LYS A 31 4.18 2.38 9.97
N VAL A 32 4.14 3.69 9.70
CA VAL A 32 3.78 4.71 10.69
C VAL A 32 2.31 5.11 10.62
N HIS A 33 1.60 4.70 9.57
CA HIS A 33 0.22 5.14 9.36
C HIS A 33 -0.76 4.29 10.18
N PRO A 34 -1.72 4.92 10.90
CA PRO A 34 -2.69 4.21 11.72
C PRO A 34 -3.68 3.36 10.91
N CYS A 35 -3.73 3.55 9.59
CA CYS A 35 -4.59 2.75 8.72
C CYS A 35 -4.03 1.35 8.45
N VAL A 36 -2.74 1.10 8.68
CA VAL A 36 -2.13 -0.21 8.41
C VAL A 36 -2.22 -1.05 9.67
N THR A 37 -2.89 -2.20 9.59
CA THR A 37 -3.14 -3.06 10.75
C THR A 37 -2.14 -4.21 10.88
N GLY A 38 -1.27 -4.43 9.89
CA GLY A 38 -0.32 -5.54 9.89
C GLY A 38 0.77 -5.42 8.83
N SER A 39 1.60 -6.46 8.73
CA SER A 39 2.67 -6.56 7.72
C SER A 39 2.12 -6.82 6.32
N PRO A 40 2.85 -6.45 5.25
CA PRO A 40 2.43 -6.75 3.90
C PRO A 40 2.56 -8.27 3.67
N ILE A 41 1.50 -8.84 3.13
CA ILE A 41 1.39 -10.25 2.77
C ILE A 41 1.84 -10.36 1.33
N GLN A 42 2.86 -11.16 1.08
CA GLN A 42 3.28 -11.45 -0.28
C GLN A 42 2.36 -12.50 -0.88
N ASP A 43 1.66 -12.10 -1.92
CA ASP A 43 0.73 -12.94 -2.67
C ASP A 43 1.13 -12.94 -4.15
N ARG A 44 0.44 -13.74 -4.97
CA ARG A 44 0.73 -13.89 -6.39
C ARG A 44 -0.58 -13.86 -7.15
N SER A 45 -0.83 -12.72 -7.80
CA SER A 45 -1.92 -12.56 -8.74
C SER A 45 -1.53 -13.08 -10.12
N ASP A 46 -2.52 -13.18 -11.02
CA ASP A 46 -2.32 -13.61 -12.41
C ASP A 46 -1.28 -12.73 -13.14
N ASP A 47 -1.27 -11.43 -12.84
CA ASP A 47 -0.34 -10.43 -13.37
C ASP A 47 1.06 -10.45 -12.73
N GLY A 48 1.27 -11.21 -11.63
CA GLY A 48 2.57 -11.31 -10.98
C GLY A 48 2.55 -11.19 -9.45
N PRO A 49 3.73 -10.97 -8.82
CA PRO A 49 3.83 -10.84 -7.38
C PRO A 49 3.12 -9.56 -6.90
N VAL A 50 2.17 -9.71 -6.00
CA VAL A 50 1.42 -8.60 -5.40
C VAL A 50 1.69 -8.56 -3.90
N LEU A 51 1.79 -7.35 -3.34
CA LEU A 51 1.87 -7.18 -1.88
C LEU A 51 0.52 -6.67 -1.36
N LEU A 52 -0.12 -7.46 -0.51
CA LEU A 52 -1.39 -7.16 0.12
C LEU A 52 -1.16 -6.62 1.52
N ILE A 53 -1.53 -5.38 1.77
CA ILE A 53 -1.32 -4.72 3.05
C ILE A 53 -2.67 -4.60 3.74
N PRO A 54 -2.88 -5.31 4.86
CA PRO A 54 -4.14 -5.26 5.57
C PRO A 54 -4.32 -3.88 6.19
N LEU A 55 -5.51 -3.31 5.99
CA LEU A 55 -5.90 -2.03 6.56
C LEU A 55 -6.88 -2.21 7.72
N ILE A 56 -6.90 -1.24 8.64
CA ILE A 56 -7.81 -1.21 9.79
C ILE A 56 -9.29 -1.14 9.39
N THR A 57 -9.57 -0.67 8.18
CA THR A 57 -10.92 -0.65 7.61
C THR A 57 -11.41 -2.03 7.18
N GLY A 58 -10.55 -3.05 7.18
CA GLY A 58 -10.83 -4.39 6.65
C GLY A 58 -10.57 -4.53 5.15
N GLN A 59 -10.13 -3.47 4.49
CA GLN A 59 -9.69 -3.46 3.09
C GLN A 59 -8.22 -3.84 2.97
N PHE A 60 -7.77 -4.12 1.74
CA PHE A 60 -6.36 -4.40 1.47
C PHE A 60 -5.81 -3.37 0.50
N LEU A 61 -4.68 -2.75 0.86
CA LEU A 61 -3.89 -2.01 -0.12
C LEU A 61 -3.07 -3.03 -0.90
N ALA A 62 -3.21 -3.09 -2.21
CA ALA A 62 -2.43 -3.96 -3.06
C ALA A 62 -1.37 -3.15 -3.80
N PHE A 63 -0.18 -3.73 -3.94
CA PHE A 63 0.91 -3.18 -4.72
C PHE A 63 1.32 -4.16 -5.81
N LEU A 64 1.08 -3.78 -7.07
CA LEU A 64 1.34 -4.55 -8.28
C LEU A 64 1.86 -3.59 -9.36
N ASP A 65 2.75 -4.07 -10.23
CA ASP A 65 3.27 -3.33 -11.38
C ASP A 65 3.68 -1.88 -11.09
N SER A 66 4.31 -1.67 -9.94
CA SER A 66 4.75 -0.34 -9.49
C SER A 66 3.64 0.67 -9.16
N GLU A 67 2.39 0.23 -8.98
CA GLU A 67 1.28 1.07 -8.55
C GLU A 67 0.60 0.49 -7.30
N PHE A 68 0.04 1.38 -6.48
CA PHE A 68 -0.81 1.00 -5.36
C PHE A 68 -2.28 1.15 -5.75
N TYR A 69 -3.11 0.22 -5.29
CA TYR A 69 -4.56 0.24 -5.45
C TYR A 69 -5.24 -0.34 -4.21
N LEU A 70 -6.53 -0.07 -4.06
CA LEU A 70 -7.35 -0.60 -2.96
C LEU A 70 -8.18 -1.77 -3.44
N LEU A 71 -8.21 -2.83 -2.63
CA LEU A 71 -9.04 -4.02 -2.76
C LEU A 71 -10.10 -4.06 -1.65
#